data_AF-Q8N9W5-F1
#
_entry.id   AF-Q8N9W5-F1
#
_cell.length_a   1.000
_cell.length_b   1.000
_cell.length_c   1.000
_cell.angle_alpha   90.00
_cell.angle_beta   90.00
_cell.angle_gamma   90.00
#
_symmetry.space_group_name_H-M   'P 1'
#
loop_
_entity.id
_entity.type
_entity.pdbx_description
1 polymer ?
#
loop_
_entity_poly.entity_id
_entity_poly.type
_entity_poly.pdbx_seq_one_letter_code
_entity_poly.pdbx_strand_id
1 'polypeptide(L)'
;MTTPAGSGSGFGSVSWWGLSPALDLQAESPPVDPDSQADTVHSNPELDVLLLGSVDGRHLLRTLSRAKFWPRRRFNFFVLENNLEAVARHMLIFSLALEEPEKMGLQERSETFLEVWGNALLRPPVAAFVRAQADLLAHLVPEPDRLEEQLPWLSLRALKFRERDALEAVFRFWAGGEKGPQAFPMSRLWDSRLRHYLGSRYDARRGVSDWDLRMKLHDRGAQVIHPQEFRRWRDTGVAFELRDSSAYHVPNRTLASGRLLSYRGERVAARGYWGDIATGPFVAFGIEADDESLLRTSNGQPVKTAGEITQHNVTELLRDVAAWGRARATGGDLEEQQHAEGSPEPGTPAAPTPESFTVHFLPLNSAQTLHHKSCYNGRFQLLYVACGMVHLLIPELGACVAPGGNLIVELARYLVDVRQEQLQGFNTRVRELAQAAGFAPQTGARPSETFARFCKSQESALGNTVPAVEPGTPPLDILAQPLEASNPALEGLTQPLQGGTPHCEPCQLPSESPGSLSEVLAQPQGALAPPNCESDSKTGV
;
A
#
# COMPACT_ATOMS: atom_id res chain seq x y z
N MET A 1 -17.08 -6.62 22.63
CA MET A 1 -18.24 -6.40 21.73
C MET A 1 -17.78 -6.70 20.31
N THR A 2 -18.36 -7.67 19.62
CA THR A 2 -18.10 -7.89 18.18
C THR A 2 -18.94 -6.94 17.35
N THR A 3 -18.34 -6.32 16.33
CA THR A 3 -19.11 -5.60 15.30
C THR A 3 -19.73 -6.62 14.34
N PRO A 4 -20.71 -6.24 13.50
CA PRO A 4 -21.20 -7.09 12.40
C PRO A 4 -20.10 -7.61 11.46
N ALA A 5 -18.94 -6.92 11.40
CA ALA A 5 -17.77 -7.32 10.63
C ALA A 5 -16.86 -8.33 11.35
N GLY A 6 -16.47 -8.03 12.60
CA GLY A 6 -15.39 -8.74 13.27
C GLY A 6 -15.15 -8.28 14.71
N SER A 7 -13.90 -8.39 15.14
CA SER A 7 -13.31 -7.71 16.30
C SER A 7 -13.08 -6.21 16.07
N GLY A 8 -13.09 -5.75 14.81
CA GLY A 8 -12.56 -4.44 14.41
C GLY A 8 -11.06 -4.45 14.05
N SER A 9 -10.35 -5.58 14.23
CA SER A 9 -8.92 -5.71 13.95
C SER A 9 -8.61 -6.35 12.58
N GLY A 10 -9.52 -6.23 11.61
CA GLY A 10 -9.40 -6.81 10.27
C GLY A 10 -8.30 -6.13 9.45
N PHE A 11 -8.21 -4.80 9.51
CA PHE A 11 -7.13 -4.01 8.90
C PHE A 11 -5.73 -4.34 9.47
N GLY A 12 -5.66 -4.79 10.73
CA GLY A 12 -4.40 -5.10 11.39
C GLY A 12 -3.66 -3.84 11.88
N SER A 13 -2.33 -3.93 11.96
CA SER A 13 -1.43 -2.86 12.44
C SER A 13 -0.35 -2.46 11.43
N VAL A 14 -0.33 -3.06 10.24
CA VAL A 14 0.63 -2.76 9.16
C VAL A 14 -0.13 -2.68 7.84
N SER A 15 -0.17 -1.49 7.25
CA SER A 15 -0.69 -1.29 5.89
C SER A 15 0.26 -1.92 4.88
N TRP A 16 -0.27 -2.49 3.79
CA TRP A 16 0.55 -3.04 2.68
C TRP A 16 0.15 -2.52 1.28
N TRP A 17 -1.03 -1.93 1.16
CA TRP A 17 -1.61 -1.37 -0.06
C TRP A 17 -2.49 -0.16 0.31
N GLY A 18 -2.76 0.69 -0.67
CA GLY A 18 -3.62 1.85 -0.55
C GLY A 18 -5.07 1.54 -0.18
N LEU A 19 -5.70 2.46 0.54
CA LEU A 19 -7.13 2.46 0.87
C LEU A 19 -7.94 3.45 0.00
N SER A 20 -7.30 3.99 -1.03
CA SER A 20 -7.82 5.02 -1.93
C SER A 20 -7.17 4.91 -3.31
N PRO A 21 -7.84 5.34 -4.39
CA PRO A 21 -7.26 5.39 -5.74
C PRO A 21 -5.98 6.23 -5.82
N ALA A 22 -5.15 5.94 -6.81
CA ALA A 22 -3.91 6.65 -7.04
C ALA A 22 -4.15 8.09 -7.55
N LEU A 23 -3.56 9.07 -6.86
CA LEU A 23 -3.57 10.48 -7.24
C LEU A 23 -2.36 10.84 -8.11
N ASP A 24 -2.55 11.76 -9.05
CA ASP A 24 -1.46 12.53 -9.66
C ASP A 24 -1.09 13.68 -8.70
N LEU A 25 0.07 13.58 -8.07
CA LEU A 25 0.53 14.56 -7.07
C LEU A 25 0.88 15.91 -7.71
N GLN A 26 1.14 15.97 -9.02
CA GLN A 26 1.34 17.24 -9.72
C GLN A 26 0.00 17.95 -9.97
N ALA A 27 -1.04 17.21 -10.32
CA ALA A 27 -2.41 17.72 -10.45
C ALA A 27 -2.98 18.27 -9.12
N GLU A 28 -2.58 17.65 -8.01
CA GLU A 28 -2.98 18.00 -6.65
C GLU A 28 -2.11 19.09 -5.99
N SER A 29 -1.03 19.51 -6.63
CA SER A 29 -0.13 20.56 -6.14
C SER A 29 -0.56 21.96 -6.57
N PRO A 30 -0.09 23.03 -5.90
CA PRO A 30 -0.22 24.39 -6.42
C PRO A 30 0.40 24.51 -7.83
N PRO A 31 -0.18 25.34 -8.71
CA PRO A 31 0.38 25.60 -10.03
C PRO A 31 1.78 26.24 -9.92
N VAL A 32 2.63 26.01 -10.93
CA VAL A 32 3.90 26.73 -11.05
C VAL A 32 3.59 28.18 -11.41
N ASP A 33 4.08 29.12 -10.59
CA ASP A 33 3.98 30.55 -10.85
C ASP A 33 4.83 30.90 -12.10
N PRO A 34 4.25 31.47 -13.18
CA PRO A 34 5.02 31.84 -14.36
C PRO A 34 6.09 32.90 -14.07
N ASP A 35 5.88 33.81 -13.11
CA ASP A 35 6.86 34.85 -12.79
C ASP A 35 8.10 34.24 -12.11
N SER A 36 7.94 33.13 -11.38
CA SER A 36 9.06 32.38 -10.79
C SER A 36 9.98 31.69 -11.82
N GLN A 37 9.56 31.60 -13.09
CA GLN A 37 10.39 31.09 -14.19
C GLN A 37 11.43 32.13 -14.65
N ALA A 38 11.22 33.42 -14.38
CA ALA A 38 12.10 34.49 -14.86
C ALA A 38 13.51 34.44 -14.24
N ASP A 39 13.64 34.06 -12.97
CA ASP A 39 14.93 33.90 -12.28
C ASP A 39 15.59 32.53 -12.53
N THR A 40 14.87 31.56 -13.13
CA THR A 40 15.26 30.14 -13.19
C THR A 40 15.45 29.61 -14.63
N VAL A 41 15.91 30.49 -15.53
CA VAL A 41 16.09 30.28 -17.00
C VAL A 41 16.82 29.00 -17.42
N HIS A 42 17.58 28.35 -16.52
CA HIS A 42 18.35 27.13 -16.80
C HIS A 42 18.05 25.92 -15.87
N SER A 43 17.01 25.97 -15.02
CA SER A 43 16.67 24.87 -14.10
C SER A 43 15.18 24.48 -14.18
N ASN A 44 14.90 23.21 -14.48
CA ASN A 44 13.53 22.67 -14.44
C ASN A 44 12.92 22.86 -13.03
N PRO A 45 11.75 23.50 -12.89
CA PRO A 45 11.18 23.85 -11.57
C PRO A 45 10.87 22.61 -10.73
N GLU A 46 11.25 22.63 -9.45
CA GLU A 46 11.13 21.46 -8.58
C GLU A 46 9.71 21.31 -7.99
N LEU A 47 9.32 20.07 -7.70
CA LEU A 47 8.12 19.74 -6.92
C LEU A 47 8.50 18.84 -5.76
N ASP A 48 8.44 19.39 -4.55
CA ASP A 48 8.78 18.71 -3.31
C ASP A 48 7.50 18.29 -2.59
N VAL A 49 7.27 16.98 -2.54
CA VAL A 49 6.09 16.36 -1.94
C VAL A 49 6.50 15.56 -0.71
N LEU A 50 5.85 15.80 0.42
CA LEU A 50 5.98 14.97 1.63
C LEU A 50 4.80 14.01 1.72
N LEU A 51 5.06 12.70 1.79
CA LEU A 51 4.06 11.66 1.93
C LEU A 51 4.24 10.88 3.24
N LEU A 52 3.21 10.88 4.08
CA LEU A 52 3.16 10.08 5.31
C LEU A 52 2.26 8.85 5.09
N GLY A 53 2.86 7.67 5.14
CA GLY A 53 2.17 6.38 5.05
C GLY A 53 1.57 6.09 3.67
N SER A 54 2.26 6.41 2.57
CA SER A 54 1.78 6.09 1.22
C SER A 54 1.78 4.59 0.93
N VAL A 55 2.59 3.81 1.66
CA VAL A 55 2.68 2.33 1.71
C VAL A 55 3.17 1.62 0.43
N ASP A 56 2.66 1.99 -0.74
CA ASP A 56 2.80 1.23 -1.98
C ASP A 56 3.24 2.04 -3.21
N GLY A 57 3.60 3.31 -3.02
CA GLY A 57 4.08 4.17 -4.11
C GLY A 57 3.06 4.51 -5.20
N ARG A 58 1.78 4.12 -5.08
CA ARG A 58 0.78 4.30 -6.16
C ARG A 58 0.64 5.74 -6.64
N HIS A 59 0.69 6.71 -5.71
CA HIS A 59 0.61 8.14 -6.03
C HIS A 59 1.84 8.62 -6.80
N LEU A 60 3.04 8.16 -6.43
CA LEU A 60 4.28 8.47 -7.15
C LEU A 60 4.24 7.89 -8.58
N LEU A 61 3.87 6.62 -8.73
CA LEU A 61 3.76 5.96 -10.04
C LEU A 61 2.68 6.59 -10.94
N ARG A 62 1.56 7.02 -10.37
CA ARG A 62 0.51 7.77 -11.08
C ARG A 62 0.99 9.16 -11.50
N THR A 63 1.77 9.85 -10.67
CA THR A 63 2.40 11.14 -11.01
C THR A 63 3.37 10.96 -12.17
N LEU A 64 4.27 9.97 -12.11
CA LEU A 64 5.27 9.71 -13.16
C LEU A 64 4.64 9.31 -14.50
N SER A 65 3.59 8.46 -14.48
CA SER A 65 2.82 8.14 -15.71
C SER A 65 2.03 9.33 -16.28
N ARG A 66 1.78 10.37 -15.47
CA ARG A 66 1.10 11.61 -15.89
C ARG A 66 2.01 12.79 -16.20
N ALA A 67 3.29 12.75 -15.86
CA ALA A 67 4.24 13.84 -16.05
C ALA A 67 4.22 14.44 -17.48
N LYS A 68 4.03 13.61 -18.51
CA LYS A 68 3.90 14.00 -19.93
C LYS A 68 2.75 14.97 -20.26
N PHE A 69 1.78 15.17 -19.36
CA PHE A 69 0.67 16.11 -19.55
C PHE A 69 0.90 17.48 -18.88
N TRP A 70 2.03 17.65 -18.18
CA TRP A 70 2.34 18.84 -17.42
C TRP A 70 3.63 19.52 -17.91
N PRO A 71 3.89 20.79 -17.55
CA PRO A 71 5.21 21.38 -17.69
C PRO A 71 6.28 20.56 -16.97
N ARG A 72 7.48 20.48 -17.55
CA ARG A 72 8.62 19.74 -17.01
C ARG A 72 8.97 20.21 -15.59
N ARG A 73 9.12 19.24 -14.68
CA ARG A 73 9.55 19.46 -13.28
C ARG A 73 10.54 18.37 -12.85
N ARG A 74 11.34 18.67 -11.82
CA ARG A 74 12.04 17.65 -11.03
C ARG A 74 11.16 17.27 -9.85
N PHE A 75 10.96 15.97 -9.59
CA PHE A 75 10.10 15.52 -8.48
C PHE A 75 10.94 14.99 -7.32
N ASN A 76 10.81 15.59 -6.13
CA ASN A 76 11.45 15.06 -4.92
C ASN A 76 10.38 14.54 -3.96
N PHE A 77 10.21 13.22 -3.92
CA PHE A 77 9.24 12.54 -3.09
C PHE A 77 9.88 12.16 -1.75
N PHE A 78 9.54 12.90 -0.70
CA PHE A 78 9.98 12.60 0.67
C PHE A 78 8.96 11.67 1.32
N VAL A 79 9.36 10.44 1.60
CA VAL A 79 8.46 9.37 2.05
C VAL A 79 8.78 8.99 3.49
N LEU A 80 7.77 9.09 4.36
CA LEU A 80 7.83 8.69 5.77
C LEU A 80 6.81 7.57 6.00
N GLU A 81 7.31 6.38 6.33
CA GLU A 81 6.50 5.21 6.64
C GLU A 81 6.54 4.86 8.14
N ASN A 82 5.61 4.00 8.58
CA ASN A 82 5.51 3.58 9.98
C ASN A 82 6.40 2.36 10.33
N ASN A 83 7.02 1.72 9.33
CA ASN A 83 7.90 0.55 9.50
C ASN A 83 8.88 0.42 8.32
N LEU A 84 9.98 -0.30 8.53
CA LEU A 84 11.02 -0.46 7.50
C LEU A 84 10.65 -1.51 6.45
N GLU A 85 9.76 -2.45 6.75
CA GLU A 85 9.23 -3.41 5.78
C GLU A 85 8.43 -2.71 4.66
N ALA A 86 7.72 -1.62 4.98
CA ALA A 86 7.04 -0.76 4.00
C ALA A 86 8.02 0.08 3.16
N VAL A 87 9.13 0.55 3.74
CA VAL A 87 10.23 1.21 3.00
C VAL A 87 10.89 0.22 2.03
N ALA A 88 11.21 -0.99 2.50
CA ALA A 88 11.76 -2.06 1.67
C ALA A 88 10.79 -2.49 0.56
N ARG A 89 9.47 -2.48 0.82
CA ARG A 89 8.45 -2.74 -0.21
C ARG A 89 8.44 -1.67 -1.30
N HIS A 90 8.51 -0.39 -0.95
CA HIS A 90 8.65 0.67 -1.96
C HIS A 90 9.91 0.47 -2.81
N MET A 91 11.07 0.21 -2.20
CA MET A 91 12.32 -0.02 -2.93
C MET A 91 12.19 -1.17 -3.95
N LEU A 92 11.60 -2.29 -3.55
CA LEU A 92 11.35 -3.43 -4.43
C LEU A 92 10.31 -3.11 -5.52
N ILE A 93 9.22 -2.44 -5.17
CA ILE A 93 8.15 -2.03 -6.11
C ILE A 93 8.71 -1.11 -7.20
N PHE A 94 9.56 -0.14 -6.83
CA PHE A 94 10.19 0.76 -7.80
C PHE A 94 11.29 0.07 -8.63
N SER A 95 12.12 -0.82 -8.05
CA SER A 95 13.07 -1.62 -8.84
C SER A 95 12.38 -2.43 -9.94
N LEU A 96 11.20 -2.99 -9.65
CA LEU A 96 10.37 -3.72 -10.62
C LEU A 96 9.67 -2.79 -11.63
N ALA A 97 9.11 -1.66 -11.18
CA ALA A 97 8.42 -0.73 -12.06
C ALA A 97 9.37 -0.10 -13.10
N LEU A 98 10.58 0.26 -12.66
CA LEU A 98 11.61 0.95 -13.44
C LEU A 98 12.57 0.01 -14.19
N GLU A 99 12.41 -1.32 -14.06
CA GLU A 99 13.27 -2.34 -14.68
C GLU A 99 13.47 -2.11 -16.19
N GLU A 100 14.57 -2.58 -16.77
CA GLU A 100 14.79 -2.44 -18.22
C GLU A 100 13.76 -3.28 -19.01
N PRO A 101 13.06 -2.72 -20.04
CA PRO A 101 12.15 -3.46 -20.91
C PRO A 101 12.76 -4.74 -21.51
N GLU A 102 14.08 -4.74 -21.70
CA GLU A 102 14.90 -5.82 -22.25
C GLU A 102 15.10 -6.97 -21.26
N LYS A 103 15.05 -6.69 -19.95
CA LYS A 103 15.13 -7.69 -18.87
C LYS A 103 13.77 -8.28 -18.51
N MET A 104 12.71 -7.45 -18.52
CA MET A 104 11.35 -7.90 -18.21
C MET A 104 10.31 -7.13 -19.02
N GLY A 105 9.64 -7.86 -19.92
CA GLY A 105 8.60 -7.32 -20.80
C GLY A 105 7.37 -6.83 -20.03
N LEU A 106 6.67 -5.83 -20.60
CA LEU A 106 5.60 -5.10 -19.93
C LEU A 106 4.54 -5.99 -19.25
N GLN A 107 4.05 -7.04 -19.94
CA GLN A 107 3.03 -7.92 -19.37
C GLN A 107 3.53 -8.68 -18.15
N GLU A 108 4.72 -9.29 -18.23
CA GLU A 108 5.31 -10.03 -17.12
C GLU A 108 5.57 -9.11 -15.92
N ARG A 109 5.98 -7.86 -16.19
CA ARG A 109 6.17 -6.81 -15.18
C ARG A 109 4.87 -6.44 -14.47
N SER A 110 3.79 -6.18 -15.21
CA SER A 110 2.47 -5.89 -14.63
C SER A 110 1.97 -7.02 -13.74
N GLU A 111 2.13 -8.27 -14.18
CA GLU A 111 1.71 -9.45 -13.40
C GLU A 111 2.57 -9.63 -12.14
N THR A 112 3.89 -9.52 -12.28
CA THR A 112 4.86 -9.59 -11.17
C THR A 112 4.58 -8.50 -10.14
N PHE A 113 4.26 -7.29 -10.60
CA PHE A 113 3.88 -6.16 -9.73
C PHE A 113 2.65 -6.50 -8.89
N LEU A 114 1.57 -6.96 -9.54
CA LEU A 114 0.32 -7.26 -8.85
C LEU A 114 0.43 -8.43 -7.86
N GLU A 115 1.26 -9.43 -8.17
CA GLU A 115 1.56 -10.52 -7.24
C GLU A 115 2.36 -10.05 -6.02
N VAL A 116 3.45 -9.31 -6.22
CA VAL A 116 4.30 -8.82 -5.12
C VAL A 116 3.56 -7.81 -4.23
N TRP A 117 2.76 -6.94 -4.84
CA TRP A 117 1.96 -5.92 -4.16
C TRP A 117 0.77 -6.53 -3.41
N GLY A 118 -0.10 -7.29 -4.10
CA GLY A 118 -1.44 -7.63 -3.60
C GLY A 118 -1.66 -9.07 -3.10
N ASN A 119 -0.76 -10.03 -3.40
CA ASN A 119 -1.00 -11.44 -3.09
C ASN A 119 -0.16 -11.96 -1.91
N ALA A 120 -0.82 -12.71 -1.00
CA ALA A 120 -0.19 -13.49 0.07
C ALA A 120 0.70 -14.63 -0.45
N LEU A 121 0.38 -15.18 -1.62
CA LEU A 121 1.08 -16.29 -2.26
C LEU A 121 1.45 -15.90 -3.69
N LEU A 122 2.66 -16.26 -4.10
CA LEU A 122 3.27 -15.95 -5.39
C LEU A 122 3.41 -17.21 -6.23
N ARG A 123 3.53 -17.04 -7.55
CA ARG A 123 4.10 -18.08 -8.42
C ARG A 123 5.60 -18.30 -8.12
N PRO A 124 6.16 -19.51 -8.32
CA PRO A 124 7.59 -19.77 -8.12
C PRO A 124 8.57 -18.83 -8.86
N PRO A 125 8.32 -18.37 -10.12
CA PRO A 125 9.19 -17.41 -10.81
C PRO A 125 9.17 -16.03 -10.16
N VAL A 126 7.98 -15.50 -9.83
CA VAL A 126 7.83 -14.20 -9.11
C VAL A 126 8.52 -14.27 -7.75
N ALA A 127 8.34 -15.38 -7.02
CA ALA A 127 9.06 -15.62 -5.78
C ALA A 127 10.58 -15.76 -5.95
N ALA A 128 11.09 -16.07 -7.14
CA ALA A 128 12.53 -16.10 -7.44
C ALA A 128 13.06 -14.71 -7.79
N PHE A 129 12.32 -13.93 -8.58
CA PHE A 129 12.60 -12.51 -8.83
C PHE A 129 12.70 -11.71 -7.52
N VAL A 130 11.72 -11.85 -6.61
CA VAL A 130 11.75 -11.21 -5.28
C VAL A 130 13.00 -11.58 -4.49
N ARG A 131 13.47 -12.84 -4.58
CA ARG A 131 14.70 -13.27 -3.88
C ARG A 131 15.96 -12.66 -4.49
N ALA A 132 16.06 -12.59 -5.82
CA ALA A 132 17.19 -11.98 -6.50
C ALA A 132 17.29 -10.47 -6.24
N GLN A 133 16.17 -9.74 -6.38
CA GLN A 133 16.11 -8.30 -6.08
C GLN A 133 16.37 -8.01 -4.59
N ALA A 134 15.85 -8.84 -3.68
CA ALA A 134 16.15 -8.68 -2.26
C ALA A 134 17.62 -8.96 -1.92
N ASP A 135 18.28 -9.92 -2.59
CA ASP A 135 19.72 -10.16 -2.40
C ASP A 135 20.55 -8.97 -2.89
N LEU A 136 20.23 -8.42 -4.08
CA LEU A 136 20.86 -7.21 -4.61
C LEU A 136 20.71 -6.01 -3.64
N LEU A 137 19.48 -5.74 -3.18
CA LEU A 137 19.21 -4.63 -2.26
C LEU A 137 19.85 -4.83 -0.88
N ALA A 138 19.94 -6.07 -0.38
CA ALA A 138 20.66 -6.38 0.86
C ALA A 138 22.15 -6.02 0.78
N HIS A 139 22.78 -6.15 -0.39
CA HIS A 139 24.18 -5.77 -0.58
C HIS A 139 24.39 -4.26 -0.81
N LEU A 140 23.35 -3.51 -1.23
CA LEU A 140 23.46 -2.07 -1.54
C LEU A 140 23.06 -1.15 -0.38
N VAL A 141 22.06 -1.51 0.44
CA VAL A 141 21.56 -0.66 1.54
C VAL A 141 22.64 -0.17 2.54
N PRO A 142 23.69 -0.94 2.89
CA PRO A 142 24.78 -0.46 3.75
C PRO A 142 25.64 0.63 3.10
N GLU A 143 25.72 0.65 1.77
CA GLU A 143 26.61 1.48 0.94
C GLU A 143 25.79 2.52 0.14
N PRO A 144 25.29 3.59 0.77
CA PRO A 144 24.31 4.51 0.17
C PRO A 144 24.82 5.21 -1.10
N ASP A 145 26.13 5.46 -1.21
CA ASP A 145 26.71 6.09 -2.39
C ASP A 145 26.69 5.12 -3.60
N ARG A 146 27.08 3.85 -3.40
CA ARG A 146 26.98 2.79 -4.44
C ARG A 146 25.54 2.43 -4.78
N LEU A 147 24.62 2.57 -3.82
CA LEU A 147 23.18 2.46 -4.05
C LEU A 147 22.68 3.57 -4.98
N GLU A 148 23.08 4.82 -4.73
CA GLU A 148 22.69 5.98 -5.56
C GLU A 148 23.32 5.96 -6.96
N GLU A 149 24.53 5.40 -7.12
CA GLU A 149 25.14 5.12 -8.44
C GLU A 149 24.30 4.13 -9.28
N GLN A 150 23.76 3.07 -8.67
CA GLN A 150 23.00 2.02 -9.37
C GLN A 150 21.50 2.31 -9.47
N LEU A 151 20.95 3.06 -8.50
CA LEU A 151 19.54 3.42 -8.40
C LEU A 151 19.40 4.94 -8.16
N PRO A 152 19.74 5.80 -9.15
CA PRO A 152 19.80 7.26 -8.98
C PRO A 152 18.44 7.94 -8.70
N TRP A 153 17.35 7.18 -8.69
CA TRP A 153 16.02 7.61 -8.25
C TRP A 153 15.79 7.43 -6.74
N LEU A 154 16.73 6.82 -6.01
CA LEU A 154 16.57 6.40 -4.61
C LEU A 154 17.66 7.01 -3.72
N SER A 155 17.28 7.71 -2.66
CA SER A 155 18.24 8.20 -1.66
C SER A 155 17.88 7.75 -0.24
N LEU A 156 18.85 7.09 0.41
CA LEU A 156 18.76 6.68 1.82
C LEU A 156 19.57 7.58 2.76
N ARG A 157 20.13 8.69 2.27
CA ARG A 157 21.00 9.61 3.05
C ARG A 157 20.37 10.16 4.33
N ALA A 158 19.03 10.24 4.39
CA ALA A 158 18.31 10.72 5.57
C ALA A 158 18.12 9.66 6.66
N LEU A 159 18.27 8.37 6.34
CA LEU A 159 18.12 7.25 7.29
C LEU A 159 19.38 7.05 8.16
N LYS A 160 19.17 6.76 9.44
CA LYS A 160 20.25 6.44 10.39
C LYS A 160 20.87 5.09 10.03
N PHE A 161 22.12 4.85 10.43
CA PHE A 161 22.81 3.56 10.25
C PHE A 161 21.94 2.39 10.70
N ARG A 162 21.44 2.40 11.96
CA ARG A 162 20.50 1.39 12.50
C ARG A 162 19.26 1.13 11.64
N GLU A 163 18.75 2.12 10.92
CA GLU A 163 17.58 1.96 10.03
C GLU A 163 18.00 1.27 8.71
N ARG A 164 19.20 1.54 8.20
CA ARG A 164 19.79 0.82 7.06
C ARG A 164 20.19 -0.62 7.45
N ASP A 165 20.79 -0.84 8.62
CA ASP A 165 21.11 -2.17 9.15
C ASP A 165 19.84 -3.04 9.30
N ALA A 166 18.72 -2.43 9.71
CA ALA A 166 17.44 -3.12 9.83
C ALA A 166 16.76 -3.37 8.46
N LEU A 167 16.87 -2.45 7.49
CA LEU A 167 16.45 -2.68 6.10
C LEU A 167 17.24 -3.83 5.46
N GLU A 168 18.56 -3.84 5.64
CA GLU A 168 19.47 -4.90 5.21
C GLU A 168 19.03 -6.27 5.77
N ALA A 169 18.66 -6.34 7.05
CA ALA A 169 18.11 -7.55 7.68
C ALA A 169 16.74 -7.98 7.11
N VAL A 170 15.85 -7.04 6.77
CA VAL A 170 14.58 -7.32 6.07
C VAL A 170 14.85 -7.95 4.69
N PHE A 171 15.75 -7.35 3.91
CA PHE A 171 16.11 -7.86 2.60
C PHE A 171 16.78 -9.24 2.66
N ARG A 172 17.70 -9.51 3.58
CA ARG A 172 18.27 -10.87 3.77
C ARG A 172 17.23 -11.93 4.12
N PHE A 173 16.20 -11.56 4.90
CA PHE A 173 15.07 -12.45 5.18
C PHE A 173 14.23 -12.72 3.91
N TRP A 174 13.99 -11.72 3.05
CA TRP A 174 13.30 -11.90 1.76
C TRP A 174 14.11 -12.73 0.76
N ALA A 175 15.42 -12.49 0.65
CA ALA A 175 16.37 -13.21 -0.21
C ALA A 175 16.43 -14.72 0.07
N GLY A 176 16.16 -15.13 1.31
CA GLY A 176 16.02 -16.53 1.70
C GLY A 176 16.99 -17.04 2.76
N GLY A 177 17.70 -16.15 3.48
CA GLY A 177 18.66 -16.54 4.52
C GLY A 177 18.05 -17.48 5.57
N GLU A 178 16.83 -17.18 6.02
CA GLU A 178 16.00 -18.12 6.78
C GLU A 178 15.35 -19.14 5.83
N LYS A 179 15.89 -20.37 5.81
CA LYS A 179 15.51 -21.43 4.86
C LYS A 179 14.24 -22.19 5.27
N GLY A 180 13.55 -22.72 4.25
CA GLY A 180 12.38 -23.61 4.41
C GLY A 180 11.02 -22.89 4.48
N PRO A 181 9.90 -23.62 4.27
CA PRO A 181 8.57 -23.04 4.24
C PRO A 181 8.05 -22.61 5.63
N GLN A 182 8.66 -23.11 6.72
CA GLN A 182 8.24 -22.78 8.09
C GLN A 182 8.77 -21.41 8.56
N ALA A 183 9.71 -20.78 7.85
CA ALA A 183 10.21 -19.44 8.16
C ALA A 183 9.15 -18.34 7.96
N PHE A 184 8.18 -18.56 7.05
CA PHE A 184 7.02 -17.68 6.87
C PHE A 184 5.82 -18.49 6.35
N PRO A 185 5.07 -19.18 7.22
CA PRO A 185 3.98 -20.07 6.83
C PRO A 185 2.70 -19.25 6.55
N MET A 186 2.74 -18.41 5.51
CA MET A 186 1.77 -17.33 5.25
C MET A 186 0.30 -17.78 5.32
N SER A 187 -0.06 -18.92 4.72
CA SER A 187 -1.44 -19.44 4.77
C SER A 187 -1.93 -19.74 6.20
N ARG A 188 -1.05 -20.17 7.11
CA ARG A 188 -1.38 -20.37 8.54
C ARG A 188 -1.48 -19.05 9.30
N LEU A 189 -0.64 -18.07 8.94
CA LEU A 189 -0.70 -16.72 9.51
C LEU A 189 -2.00 -16.00 9.11
N TRP A 190 -2.41 -16.14 7.85
CA TRP A 190 -3.69 -15.65 7.33
C TRP A 190 -4.88 -16.32 8.04
N ASP A 191 -4.91 -17.65 8.12
CA ASP A 191 -5.98 -18.39 8.82
C ASP A 191 -6.04 -18.05 10.32
N SER A 192 -4.90 -17.86 10.97
CA SER A 192 -4.83 -17.40 12.37
C SER A 192 -5.42 -15.99 12.55
N ARG A 193 -5.10 -15.05 11.65
CA ARG A 193 -5.70 -13.71 11.61
C ARG A 193 -7.22 -13.78 11.38
N LEU A 194 -7.70 -14.60 10.44
CA LEU A 194 -9.13 -14.81 10.17
C LEU A 194 -9.87 -15.35 11.40
N ARG A 195 -9.36 -16.41 12.04
CA ARG A 195 -9.96 -17.00 13.25
C ARG A 195 -10.07 -15.99 14.39
N HIS A 196 -9.01 -15.22 14.62
CA HIS A 196 -9.02 -14.17 15.65
C HIS A 196 -10.01 -13.03 15.33
N TYR A 197 -10.04 -12.58 14.08
CA TYR A 197 -10.90 -11.47 13.64
C TYR A 197 -12.40 -11.82 13.64
N LEU A 198 -12.76 -13.03 13.19
CA LEU A 198 -14.15 -13.46 13.07
C LEU A 198 -14.70 -14.10 14.35
N GLY A 199 -13.83 -14.70 15.16
CA GLY A 199 -14.20 -15.47 16.35
C GLY A 199 -15.16 -16.62 16.00
N SER A 200 -16.28 -16.70 16.71
CA SER A 200 -17.36 -17.68 16.50
C SER A 200 -18.02 -17.64 15.11
N ARG A 201 -17.71 -16.64 14.26
CA ARG A 201 -18.20 -16.56 12.87
C ARG A 201 -17.22 -17.13 11.84
N TYR A 202 -16.09 -17.70 12.24
CA TYR A 202 -15.09 -18.23 11.31
C TYR A 202 -15.67 -19.26 10.32
N ASP A 203 -16.62 -20.10 10.75
CA ASP A 203 -17.28 -21.07 9.87
C ASP A 203 -18.32 -20.42 8.94
N ALA A 204 -18.89 -19.29 9.37
CA ALA A 204 -19.80 -18.45 8.59
C ALA A 204 -19.09 -17.39 7.72
N ARG A 205 -17.75 -17.40 7.64
CA ARG A 205 -16.92 -16.33 7.03
C ARG A 205 -17.27 -15.93 5.60
N ARG A 206 -17.86 -16.84 4.83
CA ARG A 206 -18.35 -16.55 3.47
C ARG A 206 -19.52 -15.59 3.50
N GLY A 207 -20.50 -15.81 4.39
CA GLY A 207 -21.61 -14.88 4.60
C GLY A 207 -21.15 -13.52 5.14
N VAL A 208 -20.14 -13.50 6.02
CA VAL A 208 -19.52 -12.25 6.49
C VAL A 208 -18.87 -11.49 5.34
N SER A 209 -18.11 -12.17 4.49
CA SER A 209 -17.42 -11.56 3.34
C SER A 209 -18.40 -11.04 2.28
N ASP A 210 -19.45 -11.81 1.97
CA ASP A 210 -20.50 -11.38 1.03
C ASP A 210 -21.29 -10.17 1.56
N TRP A 211 -21.47 -10.07 2.88
CA TRP A 211 -22.11 -8.92 3.53
C TRP A 211 -21.18 -7.69 3.58
N ASP A 212 -19.92 -7.87 3.96
CA ASP A 212 -18.89 -6.81 3.96
C ASP A 212 -18.72 -6.16 2.58
N LEU A 213 -18.74 -6.98 1.52
CA LEU A 213 -18.66 -6.50 0.15
C LEU A 213 -19.91 -5.69 -0.23
N ARG A 214 -21.09 -6.31 -0.12
CA ARG A 214 -22.34 -5.74 -0.63
C ARG A 214 -22.84 -4.54 0.16
N MET A 215 -22.67 -4.54 1.48
CA MET A 215 -23.28 -3.57 2.40
C MET A 215 -22.28 -2.54 2.94
N LYS A 216 -21.09 -2.46 2.33
CA LYS A 216 -20.05 -1.46 2.64
C LYS A 216 -19.23 -1.08 1.43
N LEU A 217 -18.51 -2.01 0.80
CA LEU A 217 -17.62 -1.67 -0.32
C LEU A 217 -18.44 -1.21 -1.52
N HIS A 218 -19.49 -1.96 -1.88
CA HIS A 218 -20.42 -1.59 -2.94
C HIS A 218 -21.18 -0.29 -2.60
N ASP A 219 -21.75 -0.18 -1.41
CA ASP A 219 -22.47 1.03 -0.95
C ASP A 219 -21.59 2.30 -0.91
N ARG A 220 -20.26 2.15 -0.72
CA ARG A 220 -19.29 3.25 -0.70
C ARG A 220 -18.57 3.47 -2.05
N GLY A 221 -19.13 2.95 -3.15
CA GLY A 221 -18.65 3.24 -4.51
C GLY A 221 -17.52 2.34 -5.01
N ALA A 222 -17.46 1.07 -4.57
CA ALA A 222 -16.55 0.06 -5.11
C ALA A 222 -17.32 -1.15 -5.69
N GLN A 223 -18.42 -0.89 -6.42
CA GLN A 223 -19.31 -1.92 -6.98
C GLN A 223 -18.62 -2.88 -7.96
N VAL A 224 -17.53 -2.46 -8.59
CA VAL A 224 -16.70 -3.27 -9.50
C VAL A 224 -15.94 -4.41 -8.82
N ILE A 225 -15.78 -4.38 -7.50
CA ILE A 225 -15.17 -5.49 -6.75
C ILE A 225 -16.12 -6.71 -6.81
N HIS A 226 -15.71 -7.76 -7.51
CA HIS A 226 -16.56 -8.91 -7.80
C HIS A 226 -16.62 -9.90 -6.61
N PRO A 227 -17.78 -10.53 -6.30
CA PRO A 227 -17.89 -11.46 -5.17
C PRO A 227 -16.97 -12.68 -5.23
N GLN A 228 -16.47 -13.08 -6.39
CA GLN A 228 -15.54 -14.20 -6.52
C GLN A 228 -14.11 -13.81 -6.12
N GLU A 229 -13.56 -12.71 -6.66
CA GLU A 229 -12.20 -12.24 -6.36
C GLU A 229 -12.09 -11.79 -4.90
N PHE A 230 -13.08 -11.06 -4.38
CA PHE A 230 -13.10 -10.65 -2.97
C PHE A 230 -13.15 -11.85 -2.02
N ARG A 231 -14.03 -12.83 -2.28
CA ARG A 231 -14.14 -14.01 -1.42
C ARG A 231 -12.91 -14.92 -1.51
N ARG A 232 -12.30 -15.06 -2.69
CA ARG A 232 -11.03 -15.78 -2.88
C ARG A 232 -9.90 -15.12 -2.06
N TRP A 233 -9.81 -13.80 -2.12
CA TRP A 233 -8.86 -13.04 -1.30
C TRP A 233 -9.16 -13.16 0.20
N ARG A 234 -10.41 -13.04 0.65
CA ARG A 234 -10.80 -13.24 2.06
C ARG A 234 -10.43 -14.64 2.58
N ASP A 235 -10.65 -15.69 1.79
CA ASP A 235 -10.30 -17.08 2.16
C ASP A 235 -8.79 -17.41 2.08
N THR A 236 -7.97 -16.68 1.30
CA THR A 236 -6.57 -17.12 0.97
C THR A 236 -5.47 -16.05 0.98
N GLY A 237 -5.83 -14.77 0.95
CA GLY A 237 -4.93 -13.64 0.75
C GLY A 237 -4.47 -13.43 -0.70
N VAL A 238 -4.95 -14.20 -1.68
CA VAL A 238 -4.64 -14.02 -3.11
C VAL A 238 -5.76 -13.21 -3.77
N ALA A 239 -5.43 -12.03 -4.30
CA ALA A 239 -6.37 -11.12 -4.98
C ALA A 239 -6.30 -11.23 -6.51
N PHE A 240 -5.09 -11.33 -7.07
CA PHE A 240 -4.82 -11.27 -8.50
C PHE A 240 -4.36 -12.64 -9.02
N GLU A 241 -5.30 -13.48 -9.45
CA GLU A 241 -5.02 -14.78 -10.08
C GLU A 241 -4.91 -14.63 -11.60
N LEU A 242 -3.76 -14.09 -12.03
CA LEU A 242 -3.46 -13.77 -13.43
C LEU A 242 -3.00 -15.00 -14.25
N ARG A 243 -2.92 -16.17 -13.59
CA ARG A 243 -2.58 -17.49 -14.12
C ARG A 243 -3.40 -18.56 -13.37
N ASP A 244 -3.22 -19.83 -13.72
CA ASP A 244 -3.81 -20.98 -13.05
C ASP A 244 -3.74 -20.85 -11.51
N SER A 245 -4.90 -20.90 -10.84
CA SER A 245 -5.05 -20.73 -9.39
C SER A 245 -4.23 -21.70 -8.54
N SER A 246 -3.76 -22.82 -9.11
CA SER A 246 -2.87 -23.80 -8.46
C SER A 246 -1.41 -23.33 -8.38
N ALA A 247 -0.99 -22.37 -9.21
CA ALA A 247 0.38 -21.86 -9.24
C ALA A 247 0.74 -20.96 -8.04
N TYR A 248 -0.26 -20.45 -7.30
CA TYR A 248 -0.10 -19.52 -6.18
C TYR A 248 0.11 -20.25 -4.85
N HIS A 249 1.34 -20.71 -4.60
CA HIS A 249 1.65 -21.53 -3.40
C HIS A 249 2.96 -21.13 -2.67
N VAL A 250 3.77 -20.19 -3.19
CA VAL A 250 5.00 -19.77 -2.51
C VAL A 250 4.73 -18.53 -1.64
N PRO A 251 5.04 -18.51 -0.33
CA PRO A 251 4.77 -17.36 0.53
C PRO A 251 5.39 -16.04 0.05
N ASN A 252 4.58 -14.98 -0.08
CA ASN A 252 5.08 -13.63 -0.35
C ASN A 252 5.77 -13.07 0.91
N ARG A 253 7.09 -13.26 1.01
CA ARG A 253 7.90 -12.79 2.15
C ARG A 253 7.84 -11.27 2.35
N THR A 254 7.49 -10.49 1.33
CA THR A 254 7.41 -9.02 1.41
C THR A 254 6.27 -8.52 2.31
N LEU A 255 5.27 -9.37 2.57
CA LEU A 255 4.15 -9.10 3.48
C LEU A 255 4.42 -9.53 4.93
N ALA A 256 5.65 -9.97 5.24
CA ALA A 256 6.05 -10.29 6.60
C ALA A 256 6.43 -9.01 7.36
N SER A 257 5.93 -8.85 8.58
CA SER A 257 6.33 -7.77 9.49
C SER A 257 6.58 -8.25 10.91
N GLY A 258 7.43 -7.51 11.64
CA GLY A 258 7.71 -7.73 13.05
C GLY A 258 6.61 -7.19 13.98
N ARG A 259 6.32 -7.90 15.07
CA ARG A 259 5.52 -7.40 16.18
C ARG A 259 6.05 -7.92 17.51
N LEU A 260 6.10 -7.07 18.54
CA LEU A 260 6.30 -7.51 19.92
C LEU A 260 5.00 -8.11 20.46
N LEU A 261 5.07 -9.38 20.89
CA LEU A 261 3.97 -10.11 21.53
C LEU A 261 4.32 -10.39 22.99
N SER A 262 3.32 -10.40 23.87
CA SER A 262 3.51 -10.91 25.24
C SER A 262 3.34 -12.42 25.26
N TYR A 263 4.36 -13.15 25.68
CA TYR A 263 4.32 -14.60 25.88
C TYR A 263 4.84 -14.93 27.28
N ARG A 264 4.00 -15.55 28.11
CA ARG A 264 4.28 -15.86 29.54
C ARG A 264 4.74 -14.66 30.40
N GLY A 265 4.48 -13.43 29.94
CA GLY A 265 4.89 -12.17 30.59
C GLY A 265 6.07 -11.47 29.91
N GLU A 266 6.82 -12.17 29.06
CA GLU A 266 7.97 -11.61 28.33
C GLU A 266 7.54 -11.02 26.98
N ARG A 267 8.21 -9.93 26.54
CA ARG A 267 8.00 -9.34 25.20
C ARG A 267 8.89 -10.04 24.19
N VAL A 268 8.31 -10.93 23.38
CA VAL A 268 9.00 -11.68 22.32
C VAL A 268 8.72 -11.03 20.97
N ALA A 269 9.76 -10.80 20.17
CA ALA A 269 9.62 -10.34 18.79
C ALA A 269 9.19 -11.50 17.88
N ALA A 270 8.03 -11.38 17.24
CA ALA A 270 7.47 -12.38 16.33
C ALA A 270 7.27 -11.79 14.94
N ARG A 271 7.90 -12.42 13.93
CA ARG A 271 7.62 -12.12 12.51
C ARG A 271 6.34 -12.84 12.08
N GLY A 272 5.41 -12.13 11.45
CA GLY A 272 4.10 -12.67 11.07
C GLY A 272 3.43 -11.83 9.99
N TYR A 273 2.15 -12.10 9.72
CA TYR A 273 1.32 -11.23 8.89
C TYR A 273 0.40 -10.40 9.78
N TRP A 274 0.73 -9.11 9.92
CA TRP A 274 0.00 -8.18 10.78
C TRP A 274 -0.85 -7.16 10.00
N GLY A 275 -1.00 -7.35 8.70
CA GLY A 275 -1.76 -6.46 7.82
C GLY A 275 -3.21 -6.86 7.59
N ASP A 276 -3.80 -6.22 6.58
CA ASP A 276 -5.23 -6.26 6.29
C ASP A 276 -5.70 -7.63 5.77
N ILE A 277 -6.83 -8.08 6.32
CA ILE A 277 -7.57 -9.29 5.93
C ILE A 277 -9.06 -9.00 5.66
N ALA A 278 -9.47 -7.72 5.64
CA ALA A 278 -10.87 -7.29 5.56
C ALA A 278 -11.21 -6.40 4.35
N THR A 279 -10.35 -5.45 3.95
CA THR A 279 -10.65 -4.48 2.87
C THR A 279 -10.09 -4.90 1.50
N GLY A 280 -8.80 -5.23 1.45
CA GLY A 280 -8.11 -5.76 0.28
C GLY A 280 -7.59 -4.70 -0.70
N PRO A 281 -6.69 -5.10 -1.61
CA PRO A 281 -5.96 -4.19 -2.50
C PRO A 281 -6.83 -3.58 -3.62
N PHE A 282 -8.04 -4.11 -3.85
CA PHE A 282 -8.89 -3.80 -5.01
C PHE A 282 -9.22 -2.31 -5.22
N VAL A 283 -9.14 -1.48 -4.18
CA VAL A 283 -9.46 -0.04 -4.24
C VAL A 283 -8.38 0.78 -4.95
N ALA A 284 -7.10 0.45 -4.77
CA ALA A 284 -6.00 1.36 -5.11
C ALA A 284 -5.82 1.62 -6.62
N PHE A 285 -6.15 0.61 -7.45
CA PHE A 285 -6.05 0.65 -8.91
C PHE A 285 -7.31 0.10 -9.62
N GLY A 286 -8.34 -0.36 -8.88
CA GLY A 286 -9.41 -1.18 -9.44
C GLY A 286 -10.81 -0.55 -9.49
N ILE A 287 -11.02 0.64 -8.90
CA ILE A 287 -12.35 1.29 -8.83
C ILE A 287 -12.49 2.57 -9.66
N GLU A 288 -11.40 3.10 -10.18
CA GLU A 288 -11.33 4.24 -11.10
C GLU A 288 -10.47 3.82 -12.30
N ALA A 289 -10.75 4.33 -13.50
CA ALA A 289 -10.01 4.02 -14.72
C ALA A 289 -10.04 5.22 -15.67
N ASP A 290 -9.02 5.34 -16.53
CA ASP A 290 -8.98 6.39 -17.55
C ASP A 290 -9.83 6.04 -18.78
N ASP A 291 -9.98 4.75 -19.07
CA ASP A 291 -10.95 4.23 -20.04
C ASP A 291 -12.29 3.95 -19.34
N GLU A 292 -13.20 4.91 -19.46
CA GLU A 292 -14.59 4.83 -18.98
C GLU A 292 -15.34 3.58 -19.50
N SER A 293 -14.89 2.95 -20.59
CA SER A 293 -15.49 1.70 -21.08
C SER A 293 -15.30 0.52 -20.12
N LEU A 294 -14.27 0.57 -19.26
CA LEU A 294 -14.01 -0.41 -18.20
C LEU A 294 -14.95 -0.25 -17.00
N LEU A 295 -15.39 0.99 -16.70
CA LEU A 295 -16.35 1.28 -15.63
C LEU A 295 -17.81 1.10 -16.07
N ARG A 296 -18.05 0.75 -17.34
CA ARG A 296 -19.38 0.55 -17.91
C ARG A 296 -20.14 -0.57 -17.17
N THR A 297 -21.44 -0.36 -17.00
CA THR A 297 -22.39 -1.39 -16.53
C THR A 297 -23.27 -1.93 -17.66
N SER A 298 -23.77 -3.15 -17.46
CA SER A 298 -24.78 -3.83 -18.27
C SER A 298 -25.77 -4.52 -17.33
N ASN A 299 -27.07 -4.35 -17.53
CA ASN A 299 -28.13 -4.84 -16.63
C ASN A 299 -27.90 -4.51 -15.14
N GLY A 300 -27.30 -3.34 -14.85
CA GLY A 300 -26.96 -2.92 -13.48
C GLY A 300 -25.79 -3.66 -12.83
N GLN A 301 -25.02 -4.44 -13.58
CA GLN A 301 -23.77 -5.07 -13.14
C GLN A 301 -22.56 -4.49 -13.89
N PRO A 302 -21.39 -4.35 -13.27
CA PRO A 302 -20.14 -4.02 -13.96
C PRO A 302 -19.84 -4.98 -15.11
N VAL A 303 -19.31 -4.45 -16.23
CA VAL A 303 -18.81 -5.25 -17.36
C VAL A 303 -17.40 -5.78 -17.09
N LYS A 304 -16.67 -5.17 -16.14
CA LYS A 304 -15.33 -5.56 -15.69
C LYS A 304 -15.24 -5.66 -14.17
N THR A 305 -14.40 -6.56 -13.68
CA THR A 305 -14.08 -6.67 -12.24
C THR A 305 -12.96 -5.72 -11.82
N ALA A 306 -12.83 -5.45 -10.52
CA ALA A 306 -11.73 -4.65 -10.00
C ALA A 306 -10.36 -5.29 -10.29
N GLY A 307 -10.28 -6.63 -10.38
CA GLY A 307 -9.10 -7.35 -10.85
C GLY A 307 -8.72 -7.03 -12.30
N GLU A 308 -9.69 -7.06 -13.22
CA GLU A 308 -9.45 -6.71 -14.64
C GLU A 308 -9.07 -5.24 -14.82
N ILE A 309 -9.79 -4.33 -14.14
CA ILE A 309 -9.51 -2.88 -14.16
C ILE A 309 -8.10 -2.61 -13.62
N THR A 310 -7.73 -3.25 -12.51
CA THR A 310 -6.38 -3.17 -11.93
C THR A 310 -5.31 -3.66 -12.89
N GLN A 311 -5.54 -4.79 -13.59
CA GLN A 311 -4.59 -5.32 -14.57
C GLN A 311 -4.38 -4.36 -15.75
N HIS A 312 -5.45 -3.76 -16.27
CA HIS A 312 -5.35 -2.73 -17.31
C HIS A 312 -4.60 -1.50 -16.80
N ASN A 313 -5.08 -0.87 -15.72
CA ASN A 313 -4.53 0.38 -15.19
C ASN A 313 -3.04 0.27 -14.85
N VAL A 314 -2.59 -0.81 -14.22
CA VAL A 314 -1.16 -1.03 -13.93
C VAL A 314 -0.35 -1.25 -15.20
N THR A 315 -0.91 -1.88 -16.24
CA THR A 315 -0.22 -2.08 -17.52
C THR A 315 -0.06 -0.77 -18.30
N GLU A 316 -1.07 0.10 -18.31
CA GLU A 316 -0.97 1.42 -18.90
C GLU A 316 0.04 2.30 -18.14
N LEU A 317 -0.09 2.34 -16.80
CA LEU A 317 0.80 3.10 -15.90
C LEU A 317 2.27 2.68 -16.05
N LEU A 318 2.58 1.37 -16.09
CA LEU A 318 3.95 0.90 -16.26
C LEU A 318 4.49 1.18 -17.67
N ARG A 319 3.64 1.19 -18.70
CA ARG A 319 4.08 1.59 -20.05
C ARG A 319 4.44 3.08 -20.11
N ASP A 320 3.64 3.92 -19.47
CA ASP A 320 3.87 5.37 -19.41
C ASP A 320 5.08 5.74 -18.54
N VAL A 321 5.27 5.09 -17.38
CA VAL A 321 6.49 5.25 -16.56
C VAL A 321 7.73 4.83 -17.37
N ALA A 322 7.68 3.72 -18.10
CA ALA A 322 8.80 3.27 -18.93
C ALA A 322 9.04 4.20 -20.15
N ALA A 323 7.99 4.83 -20.70
CA ALA A 323 8.13 5.83 -21.76
C ALA A 323 8.78 7.12 -21.25
N TRP A 324 8.37 7.60 -20.08
CA TRP A 324 8.98 8.74 -19.40
C TRP A 324 10.46 8.49 -19.08
N GLY A 325 10.79 7.30 -18.55
CA GLY A 325 12.18 6.89 -18.29
C GLY A 325 13.08 6.86 -19.54
N ARG A 326 12.55 6.51 -20.72
CA ARG A 326 13.30 6.57 -21.99
C ARG A 326 13.46 7.99 -22.53
N ALA A 327 12.45 8.84 -22.37
CA ALA A 327 12.55 10.27 -22.74
C ALA A 327 13.63 11.00 -21.90
N ARG A 328 13.79 10.59 -20.64
CA ARG A 328 14.92 11.00 -19.77
C ARG A 328 16.28 10.57 -20.35
N ALA A 329 16.43 9.31 -20.75
CA ALA A 329 17.72 8.78 -21.25
C ALA A 329 18.14 9.44 -22.57
N THR A 330 17.26 9.43 -23.57
CA THR A 330 17.51 10.04 -24.89
C THR A 330 17.75 11.55 -24.85
N GLY A 331 17.31 12.23 -23.78
CA GLY A 331 17.69 13.61 -23.51
C GLY A 331 19.20 13.79 -23.30
N GLY A 332 19.82 12.89 -22.52
CA GLY A 332 21.27 12.91 -22.27
C GLY A 332 22.09 12.38 -23.45
N ASP A 333 21.60 11.37 -24.18
CA ASP A 333 22.30 10.82 -25.36
C ASP A 333 22.51 11.88 -26.46
N LEU A 334 21.54 12.79 -26.61
CA LEU A 334 21.61 13.94 -27.53
C LEU A 334 22.55 15.06 -27.05
N GLU A 335 22.88 15.09 -25.75
CA GLU A 335 23.82 16.04 -25.15
C GLU A 335 25.27 15.54 -25.29
N GLU A 336 25.55 14.25 -25.03
CA GLU A 336 26.91 13.69 -25.22
C GLU A 336 27.40 13.80 -26.67
N GLN A 337 26.53 13.56 -27.65
CA GLN A 337 26.90 13.67 -29.07
C GLN A 337 27.20 15.12 -29.50
N GLN A 338 26.65 16.13 -28.82
CA GLN A 338 26.97 17.55 -29.08
C GLN A 338 28.22 18.01 -28.33
N HIS A 339 28.49 17.43 -27.15
CA HIS A 339 29.71 17.73 -26.38
C HIS A 339 31.00 17.11 -26.97
N ALA A 340 30.91 16.19 -27.93
CA ALA A 340 32.06 15.51 -28.50
C ALA A 340 32.94 16.38 -29.45
N GLU A 341 32.40 17.43 -30.07
CA GLU A 341 33.13 18.23 -31.09
C GLU A 341 33.50 19.65 -30.65
N GLY A 342 33.07 20.10 -29.45
CA GLY A 342 33.30 21.46 -28.95
C GLY A 342 34.31 21.55 -27.81
N SER A 343 35.40 22.30 -27.99
CA SER A 343 36.21 22.77 -26.85
C SER A 343 35.39 23.77 -26.02
N PRO A 344 35.34 23.67 -24.68
CA PRO A 344 34.43 24.48 -23.86
C PRO A 344 34.89 25.93 -23.78
N GLU A 345 34.15 26.84 -24.42
CA GLU A 345 34.29 28.27 -24.15
C GLU A 345 33.71 28.60 -22.76
N PRO A 346 34.44 29.35 -21.90
CA PRO A 346 33.98 29.66 -20.55
C PRO A 346 32.88 30.73 -20.58
N GLY A 347 31.63 30.27 -20.73
CA GLY A 347 30.43 31.12 -20.79
C GLY A 347 29.16 30.39 -21.22
N THR A 348 29.26 29.18 -21.79
CA THR A 348 28.09 28.37 -22.15
C THR A 348 27.32 27.95 -20.88
N PRO A 349 26.01 28.24 -20.77
CA PRO A 349 25.23 27.84 -19.61
C PRO A 349 25.06 26.32 -19.54
N ALA A 350 24.93 25.78 -18.32
CA ALA A 350 24.68 24.36 -18.11
C ALA A 350 23.35 23.94 -18.76
N ALA A 351 23.37 22.83 -19.49
CA ALA A 351 22.20 22.30 -20.18
C ALA A 351 21.06 21.93 -19.19
N PRO A 352 19.78 22.07 -19.58
CA PRO A 352 18.65 21.88 -18.69
C PRO A 352 18.46 20.40 -18.32
N THR A 353 19.00 20.02 -17.15
CA THR A 353 19.11 18.63 -16.66
C THR A 353 17.88 17.78 -16.97
N PRO A 354 18.04 16.56 -17.55
CA PRO A 354 16.92 15.74 -17.99
C PRO A 354 15.96 15.40 -16.86
N GLU A 355 14.67 15.27 -17.21
CA GLU A 355 13.56 15.00 -16.30
C GLU A 355 13.94 13.92 -15.27
N SER A 356 13.84 14.26 -14.00
CA SER A 356 14.39 13.48 -12.88
C SER A 356 13.41 13.41 -11.73
N PHE A 357 13.49 12.32 -10.97
CA PHE A 357 12.83 12.19 -9.69
C PHE A 357 13.74 11.51 -8.68
N THR A 358 13.55 11.85 -7.41
CA THR A 358 14.24 11.20 -6.29
C THR A 358 13.22 10.82 -5.22
N VAL A 359 13.32 9.60 -4.70
CA VAL A 359 12.58 9.11 -3.53
C VAL A 359 13.52 9.15 -2.33
N HIS A 360 13.24 10.05 -1.38
CA HIS A 360 14.01 10.22 -0.16
C HIS A 360 13.28 9.57 1.02
N PHE A 361 13.80 8.48 1.56
CA PHE A 361 13.20 7.85 2.74
C PHE A 361 13.61 8.56 4.04
N LEU A 362 12.62 9.03 4.78
CA LEU A 362 12.78 9.72 6.06
C LEU A 362 12.78 8.71 7.23
N PRO A 363 13.52 8.96 8.33
CA PRO A 363 13.49 8.13 9.53
C PRO A 363 12.07 8.00 10.07
N LEU A 364 11.65 6.80 10.50
CA LEU A 364 10.24 6.51 10.83
C LEU A 364 9.68 7.51 11.85
N ASN A 365 10.43 7.74 12.93
CA ASN A 365 10.02 8.61 14.04
C ASN A 365 10.38 10.09 13.81
N SER A 366 10.60 10.53 12.56
CA SER A 366 11.04 11.91 12.30
C SER A 366 9.92 12.95 12.25
N ALA A 367 8.65 12.57 11.99
CA ALA A 367 7.55 13.48 11.65
C ALA A 367 7.44 14.71 12.59
N GLN A 368 7.44 14.48 13.91
CA GLN A 368 7.35 15.52 14.94
C GLN A 368 8.56 16.47 15.01
N THR A 369 9.66 16.13 14.34
CA THR A 369 10.97 16.80 14.42
C THR A 369 11.52 17.26 13.06
N LEU A 370 10.79 17.03 11.95
CA LEU A 370 11.26 17.42 10.61
C LEU A 370 11.56 18.92 10.52
N HIS A 371 10.69 19.76 11.08
CA HIS A 371 10.84 21.22 11.09
C HIS A 371 12.07 21.73 11.86
N HIS A 372 12.66 20.94 12.77
CA HIS A 372 13.92 21.29 13.43
C HIS A 372 15.10 21.32 12.44
N LYS A 373 14.97 20.63 11.28
CA LYS A 373 15.94 20.71 10.19
C LYS A 373 15.51 21.84 9.24
N SER A 374 16.34 22.88 9.14
CA SER A 374 16.11 24.02 8.25
C SER A 374 15.85 23.61 6.79
N CYS A 375 16.45 22.51 6.33
CA CYS A 375 16.25 21.95 4.98
C CYS A 375 14.88 21.30 4.72
N TYR A 376 13.95 21.31 5.68
CA TYR A 376 12.55 20.89 5.52
C TYR A 376 11.52 21.95 5.94
N ASN A 377 11.92 23.06 6.58
CA ASN A 377 11.00 24.10 7.01
C ASN A 377 10.47 24.90 5.80
N GLY A 378 9.14 25.04 5.67
CA GLY A 378 8.51 25.72 4.54
C GLY A 378 8.82 25.14 3.15
N ARG A 379 9.29 23.90 3.05
CA ARG A 379 9.86 23.31 1.83
C ARG A 379 8.82 22.71 0.88
N PHE A 380 7.84 21.98 1.40
CA PHE A 380 6.99 21.12 0.57
C PHE A 380 5.82 21.89 -0.04
N GLN A 381 5.56 21.72 -1.34
CA GLN A 381 4.38 22.33 -2.00
C GLN A 381 3.10 21.49 -1.80
N LEU A 382 3.27 20.19 -1.52
CA LEU A 382 2.17 19.27 -1.21
C LEU A 382 2.56 18.35 -0.04
N LEU A 383 1.64 18.22 0.92
CA LEU A 383 1.68 17.23 2.00
C LEU A 383 0.54 16.22 1.81
N TYR A 384 0.87 14.94 1.67
CA TYR A 384 -0.09 13.83 1.70
C TYR A 384 0.01 13.09 3.04
N VAL A 385 -1.14 12.80 3.65
CA VAL A 385 -1.22 12.03 4.90
C VAL A 385 -2.26 10.91 4.76
N ALA A 386 -1.81 9.65 4.87
CA ALA A 386 -2.67 8.48 4.84
C ALA A 386 -3.58 8.38 6.08
N CYS A 387 -4.71 7.68 5.97
CA CYS A 387 -5.73 7.72 7.03
C CYS A 387 -5.24 7.16 8.38
N GLY A 388 -4.29 6.21 8.36
CA GLY A 388 -3.64 5.68 9.57
C GLY A 388 -2.62 6.63 10.21
N MET A 389 -2.01 7.52 9.42
CA MET A 389 -0.96 8.46 9.86
C MET A 389 -1.50 9.84 10.26
N VAL A 390 -2.80 10.10 10.15
CA VAL A 390 -3.41 11.42 10.42
C VAL A 390 -3.13 11.95 11.85
N HIS A 391 -2.86 11.06 12.81
CA HIS A 391 -2.47 11.45 14.17
C HIS A 391 -1.12 12.18 14.26
N LEU A 392 -0.33 12.19 13.17
CA LEU A 392 0.92 12.96 13.02
C LEU A 392 0.69 14.33 12.36
N LEU A 393 -0.55 14.68 11.98
CA LEU A 393 -0.90 16.00 11.45
C LEU A 393 -1.01 17.02 12.60
N ILE A 394 0.13 17.65 12.91
CA ILE A 394 0.32 18.60 14.00
C ILE A 394 1.02 19.88 13.46
N PRO A 395 1.03 21.02 14.20
CA PRO A 395 1.66 22.27 13.76
C PRO A 395 3.11 22.12 13.29
N GLU A 396 3.87 21.25 13.94
CA GLU A 396 5.26 20.91 13.64
C GLU A 396 5.42 20.29 12.24
N LEU A 397 4.44 19.51 11.78
CA LEU A 397 4.41 18.97 10.43
C LEU A 397 3.90 20.05 9.44
N GLY A 398 2.87 20.82 9.84
CA GLY A 398 2.35 21.93 9.05
C GLY A 398 3.39 23.02 8.75
N ALA A 399 4.33 23.25 9.65
CA ALA A 399 5.47 24.15 9.45
C ALA A 399 6.36 23.74 8.25
N CYS A 400 6.46 22.45 7.94
CA CYS A 400 7.28 21.95 6.84
C CYS A 400 6.69 22.27 5.44
N VAL A 401 5.41 22.63 5.35
CA VAL A 401 4.74 22.98 4.09
C VAL A 401 4.94 24.46 3.76
N ALA A 402 5.19 24.78 2.49
CA ALA A 402 5.34 26.14 2.00
C ALA A 402 4.05 26.98 2.18
N PRO A 403 4.14 28.32 2.32
CA PRO A 403 2.96 29.20 2.22
C PRO A 403 2.26 28.98 0.87
N GLY A 404 0.92 28.87 0.87
CA GLY A 404 0.16 28.48 -0.33
C GLY A 404 0.22 26.99 -0.70
N GLY A 405 0.99 26.17 0.01
CA GLY A 405 1.08 24.73 -0.21
C GLY A 405 -0.20 23.97 0.15
N ASN A 406 -0.43 22.85 -0.52
CA ASN A 406 -1.62 22.01 -0.35
C ASN A 406 -1.41 20.90 0.70
N LEU A 407 -2.49 20.49 1.35
CA LEU A 407 -2.58 19.32 2.22
C LEU A 407 -3.72 18.42 1.73
N ILE A 408 -3.41 17.13 1.57
CA ILE A 408 -4.36 16.07 1.27
C ILE A 408 -4.32 15.04 2.40
N VAL A 409 -5.51 14.71 2.92
CA VAL A 409 -5.69 13.64 3.89
C VAL A 409 -6.57 12.56 3.27
N GLU A 410 -6.03 11.34 3.19
CA GLU A 410 -6.80 10.15 2.83
C GLU A 410 -7.85 9.86 3.90
N LEU A 411 -9.09 9.64 3.47
CA LEU A 411 -10.21 9.36 4.36
C LEU A 411 -10.47 7.86 4.44
N ALA A 412 -10.93 7.41 5.61
CA ALA A 412 -11.16 6.01 5.94
C ALA A 412 -12.30 5.32 5.13
N ARG A 413 -12.76 5.89 4.00
CA ARG A 413 -13.97 5.54 3.25
C ARG A 413 -14.11 4.02 3.05
N TYR A 414 -13.09 3.37 2.53
CA TYR A 414 -13.18 1.96 2.15
C TYR A 414 -12.88 0.97 3.29
N LEU A 415 -12.54 1.43 4.51
CA LEU A 415 -12.27 0.53 5.64
C LEU A 415 -13.53 -0.22 6.09
N VAL A 416 -13.52 -1.53 5.86
CA VAL A 416 -14.64 -2.46 6.13
C VAL A 416 -15.05 -2.53 7.61
N ASP A 417 -14.13 -2.33 8.54
CA ASP A 417 -14.42 -2.38 9.98
C ASP A 417 -15.08 -1.09 10.54
N VAL A 418 -15.00 0.03 9.82
CA VAL A 418 -15.42 1.35 10.31
C VAL A 418 -16.88 1.64 9.94
N ARG A 419 -17.70 2.06 10.92
CA ARG A 419 -19.12 2.44 10.73
C ARG A 419 -19.27 3.87 10.19
N GLN A 420 -20.44 4.18 9.61
CA GLN A 420 -20.71 5.51 9.05
C GLN A 420 -20.54 6.65 10.08
N GLU A 421 -21.03 6.46 11.31
CA GLU A 421 -20.85 7.40 12.43
C GLU A 421 -19.36 7.66 12.73
N GLN A 422 -18.53 6.61 12.65
CA GLN A 422 -17.09 6.68 12.90
C GLN A 422 -16.35 7.32 11.71
N LEU A 423 -16.80 7.09 10.47
CA LEU A 423 -16.29 7.81 9.29
C LEU A 423 -16.61 9.31 9.38
N GLN A 424 -17.81 9.68 9.81
CA GLN A 424 -18.20 11.07 10.04
C GLN A 424 -17.37 11.72 11.15
N GLY A 425 -17.18 11.02 12.29
CA GLY A 425 -16.31 11.48 13.38
C GLY A 425 -14.86 11.64 12.95
N PHE A 426 -14.31 10.68 12.20
CA PHE A 426 -12.97 10.75 11.61
C PHE A 426 -12.85 11.97 10.68
N ASN A 427 -13.79 12.16 9.75
CA ASN A 427 -13.79 13.29 8.81
C ASN A 427 -13.90 14.65 9.52
N THR A 428 -14.55 14.72 10.68
CA THR A 428 -14.54 15.94 11.53
C THR A 428 -13.19 16.12 12.20
N ARG A 429 -12.61 15.07 12.81
CA ARG A 429 -11.28 15.14 13.44
C ARG A 429 -10.16 15.49 12.45
N VAL A 430 -10.25 15.04 11.20
CA VAL A 430 -9.35 15.44 10.09
C VAL A 430 -9.35 16.96 9.90
N ARG A 431 -10.52 17.62 9.95
CA ARG A 431 -10.63 19.09 9.81
C ARG A 431 -10.05 19.81 11.01
N GLU A 432 -10.30 19.32 12.23
CA GLU A 432 -9.73 19.88 13.46
C GLU A 432 -8.20 19.84 13.44
N LEU A 433 -7.60 18.71 13.05
CA LEU A 433 -6.15 18.53 12.95
C LEU A 433 -5.54 19.39 11.84
N ALA A 434 -6.18 19.47 10.66
CA ALA A 434 -5.74 20.35 9.58
C ALA A 434 -5.78 21.84 9.98
N GLN A 435 -6.85 22.27 10.65
CA GLN A 435 -6.98 23.65 11.16
C GLN A 435 -5.93 23.96 12.23
N ALA A 436 -5.72 23.05 13.19
CA ALA A 436 -4.67 23.19 14.19
C ALA A 436 -3.26 23.26 13.57
N ALA A 437 -3.01 22.48 12.51
CA ALA A 437 -1.76 22.50 11.76
C ALA A 437 -1.60 23.68 10.78
N GLY A 438 -2.52 24.65 10.76
CA GLY A 438 -2.42 25.89 9.99
C GLY A 438 -2.99 25.85 8.57
N PHE A 439 -3.87 24.89 8.27
CA PHE A 439 -4.50 24.74 6.94
C PHE A 439 -5.99 25.10 6.94
N ALA A 440 -6.44 25.79 5.89
CA ALA A 440 -7.85 26.09 5.64
C ALA A 440 -8.44 25.12 4.60
N PRO A 441 -9.74 24.74 4.67
CA PRO A 441 -10.38 23.91 3.64
C PRO A 441 -10.32 24.57 2.26
N GLN A 442 -9.97 23.80 1.22
CA GLN A 442 -9.79 24.33 -0.12
C GLN A 442 -11.14 24.78 -0.71
N THR A 443 -11.27 26.05 -1.06
CA THR A 443 -12.49 26.62 -1.65
C THR A 443 -12.70 26.13 -3.08
N GLY A 444 -13.95 25.92 -3.49
CA GLY A 444 -14.32 25.46 -4.83
C GLY A 444 -14.07 23.97 -5.13
N ALA A 445 -13.25 23.27 -4.32
CA ALA A 445 -13.05 21.83 -4.45
C ALA A 445 -14.38 21.06 -4.26
N ARG A 446 -14.64 20.08 -5.14
CA ARG A 446 -15.80 19.19 -4.97
C ARG A 446 -15.64 18.39 -3.67
N PRO A 447 -16.69 18.29 -2.83
CA PRO A 447 -16.66 17.41 -1.66
C PRO A 447 -16.36 15.97 -2.09
N SER A 448 -15.24 15.43 -1.59
CA SER A 448 -14.84 14.03 -1.81
C SER A 448 -14.95 13.28 -0.50
N GLU A 449 -15.54 12.08 -0.56
CA GLU A 449 -15.57 11.15 0.58
C GLU A 449 -14.26 10.37 0.73
N THR A 450 -13.38 10.39 -0.27
CA THR A 450 -12.11 9.64 -0.29
C THR A 450 -10.92 10.51 0.15
N PHE A 451 -10.94 11.81 -0.14
CA PHE A 451 -9.85 12.74 0.19
C PHE A 451 -10.37 14.09 0.70
N ALA A 452 -9.87 14.54 1.85
CA ALA A 452 -10.06 15.92 2.29
C ALA A 452 -8.90 16.80 1.79
N ARG A 453 -9.22 17.95 1.20
CA ARG A 453 -8.26 18.91 0.62
C ARG A 453 -8.26 20.23 1.39
N PHE A 454 -7.06 20.71 1.69
CA PHE A 454 -6.82 21.95 2.41
C PHE A 454 -5.63 22.70 1.78
N CYS A 455 -5.51 24.00 2.04
CA CYS A 455 -4.38 24.83 1.63
C CYS A 455 -3.84 25.66 2.80
N LYS A 456 -2.54 25.92 2.83
CA LYS A 456 -1.88 26.76 3.83
C LYS A 456 -1.94 28.23 3.40
N SER A 457 -2.18 29.15 4.34
CA SER A 457 -2.26 30.58 4.02
C SER A 457 -0.92 31.14 3.50
N GLN A 458 -0.99 32.09 2.56
CA GLN A 458 0.20 32.76 2.01
C GLN A 458 0.76 33.84 2.96
N GLU A 459 -0.08 34.42 3.81
CA GLU A 459 0.27 35.52 4.73
C GLU A 459 1.34 35.16 5.78
N SER A 460 1.58 33.86 6.01
CA SER A 460 2.55 33.33 6.98
C SER A 460 4.02 33.72 6.70
N ALA A 461 4.32 34.41 5.59
CA ALA A 461 5.63 35.00 5.32
C ALA A 461 5.93 36.24 6.20
N LEU A 462 4.91 36.96 6.67
CA LEU A 462 5.05 38.06 7.64
C LEU A 462 4.95 37.48 9.06
N GLY A 463 6.09 37.00 9.56
CA GLY A 463 6.17 36.12 10.71
C GLY A 463 5.68 36.72 12.05
N ASN A 464 5.30 35.83 12.97
CA ASN A 464 4.99 36.17 14.36
C ASN A 464 5.39 35.04 15.33
N THR A 465 5.58 35.40 16.60
CA THR A 465 6.14 34.55 17.64
C THR A 465 5.14 33.50 18.15
N VAL A 466 5.63 32.29 18.47
CA VAL A 466 4.84 31.16 18.97
C VAL A 466 4.27 31.44 20.38
N PRO A 467 2.93 31.33 20.58
CA PRO A 467 2.33 31.09 21.89
C PRO A 467 2.19 29.58 22.13
N ALA A 468 2.74 29.07 23.23
CA ALA A 468 2.64 27.65 23.57
C ALA A 468 1.21 27.27 23.99
N VAL A 469 0.72 26.14 23.48
CA VAL A 469 -0.56 25.52 23.86
C VAL A 469 -0.29 24.07 24.28
N GLU A 470 -0.76 23.66 25.45
CA GLU A 470 -0.51 22.30 25.95
C GLU A 470 -1.33 21.23 25.19
N PRO A 471 -0.74 20.08 24.85
CA PRO A 471 -1.43 19.02 24.11
C PRO A 471 -2.37 18.20 25.03
N GLY A 472 -3.67 18.46 24.95
CA GLY A 472 -4.69 17.66 25.64
C GLY A 472 -4.84 16.25 25.06
N THR A 473 -4.56 15.21 25.85
CA THR A 473 -4.54 13.80 25.46
C THR A 473 -5.93 13.22 25.13
N PRO A 474 -6.21 12.79 23.88
CA PRO A 474 -7.51 12.21 23.48
C PRO A 474 -7.46 10.69 23.21
N PRO A 475 -8.52 9.91 23.48
CA PRO A 475 -8.50 8.45 23.37
C PRO A 475 -8.88 7.89 21.98
N LEU A 476 -7.98 7.12 21.33
CA LEU A 476 -8.30 6.24 20.18
C LEU A 476 -7.37 5.00 20.07
N ASP A 477 -7.63 3.98 20.88
CA ASP A 477 -6.82 2.74 20.99
C ASP A 477 -7.18 1.66 19.93
N ILE A 478 -7.59 2.07 18.72
CA ILE A 478 -8.01 1.16 17.62
C ILE A 478 -7.13 1.29 16.37
N LEU A 479 -6.63 2.49 16.06
CA LEU A 479 -5.72 2.73 14.93
C LEU A 479 -4.30 3.15 15.36
N ALA A 480 -4.13 3.56 16.63
CA ALA A 480 -2.87 4.05 17.16
C ALA A 480 -2.40 3.19 18.34
N GLN A 481 -1.59 2.18 18.04
CA GLN A 481 -0.62 1.65 19.00
C GLN A 481 0.80 1.92 18.46
N PRO A 482 1.37 3.11 18.74
CA PRO A 482 2.78 3.37 18.48
C PRO A 482 3.62 2.39 19.29
N LEU A 483 4.49 1.64 18.63
CA LEU A 483 5.46 0.81 19.33
C LEU A 483 6.63 1.70 19.78
N GLU A 484 6.70 1.97 21.08
CA GLU A 484 7.92 2.46 21.71
C GLU A 484 9.06 1.47 21.40
N ALA A 485 9.97 1.88 20.51
CA ALA A 485 11.14 1.12 20.10
C ALA A 485 12.22 1.19 21.20
N SER A 486 11.91 0.64 22.37
CA SER A 486 12.81 0.49 23.52
C SER A 486 13.92 -0.50 23.17
N ASN A 487 14.98 0.03 22.56
CA ASN A 487 16.07 -0.72 21.94
C ASN A 487 16.90 -1.52 22.95
N PRO A 488 16.93 -2.86 22.88
CA PRO A 488 18.05 -3.62 23.42
C PRO A 488 19.27 -3.43 22.50
N ALA A 489 20.48 -3.59 23.07
CA ALA A 489 21.69 -3.77 22.28
C ALA A 489 21.68 -5.18 21.66
N LEU A 490 21.99 -5.30 20.36
CA LEU A 490 21.99 -6.58 19.65
C LEU A 490 23.39 -7.23 19.67
N GLU A 491 23.94 -7.45 20.85
CA GLU A 491 25.24 -8.11 21.03
C GLU A 491 25.04 -9.47 21.72
N GLY A 492 25.53 -10.55 21.09
CA GLY A 492 25.83 -11.81 21.81
C GLY A 492 24.77 -12.92 21.86
N LEU A 493 23.98 -13.17 20.80
CA LEU A 493 23.16 -14.40 20.68
C LEU A 493 23.39 -15.21 19.38
N THR A 494 24.65 -15.36 18.98
CA THR A 494 25.08 -16.21 17.85
C THR A 494 25.30 -17.68 18.26
N GLN A 495 24.27 -18.36 18.78
CA GLN A 495 24.26 -19.83 18.87
C GLN A 495 22.91 -20.43 18.40
N PRO A 496 22.91 -21.37 17.44
CA PRO A 496 21.69 -22.03 16.98
C PRO A 496 21.25 -23.12 17.95
N LEU A 497 20.11 -22.93 18.62
CA LEU A 497 19.50 -23.93 19.50
C LEU A 497 19.02 -25.16 18.70
N GLN A 498 19.75 -26.27 18.82
CA GLN A 498 19.35 -27.58 18.31
C GLN A 498 18.56 -28.37 19.37
N GLY A 499 17.49 -29.02 18.93
CA GLY A 499 16.80 -30.08 19.67
C GLY A 499 15.70 -29.62 20.64
N GLY A 500 14.60 -30.38 20.71
CA GLY A 500 13.52 -30.15 21.68
C GLY A 500 12.11 -29.99 21.09
N THR A 501 11.64 -30.91 20.24
CA THR A 501 10.20 -31.05 19.99
C THR A 501 9.50 -31.53 21.26
N PRO A 502 8.59 -30.76 21.88
CA PRO A 502 7.90 -31.20 23.09
C PRO A 502 6.93 -32.33 22.77
N HIS A 503 6.97 -33.41 23.57
CA HIS A 503 5.95 -34.44 23.54
C HIS A 503 4.63 -33.86 24.10
N CYS A 504 3.58 -33.85 23.29
CA CYS A 504 2.21 -33.85 23.79
C CYS A 504 1.73 -35.30 23.86
N GLU A 505 1.38 -35.77 25.05
CA GLU A 505 0.69 -37.06 25.19
C GLU A 505 -0.74 -36.95 24.62
N PRO A 506 -1.21 -37.95 23.85
CA PRO A 506 -2.54 -37.92 23.28
C PRO A 506 -3.60 -38.24 24.34
N CYS A 507 -4.57 -37.35 24.53
CA CYS A 507 -5.73 -37.62 25.37
C CYS A 507 -6.50 -38.85 24.87
N GLN A 508 -6.71 -39.82 25.74
CA GLN A 508 -7.50 -41.01 25.44
C GLN A 508 -8.97 -40.62 25.23
N LEU A 509 -9.52 -40.87 24.05
CA LEU A 509 -10.97 -40.91 23.84
C LEU A 509 -11.54 -42.26 24.30
N PRO A 510 -12.78 -42.31 24.83
CA PRO A 510 -13.43 -43.57 25.18
C PRO A 510 -13.66 -44.46 23.95
N SER A 511 -13.59 -45.77 24.15
CA SER A 511 -13.83 -46.77 23.11
C SER A 511 -15.33 -46.99 22.88
N GLU A 512 -15.83 -46.68 21.69
CA GLU A 512 -17.08 -47.23 21.18
C GLU A 512 -16.80 -48.47 20.31
N SER A 513 -17.64 -49.50 20.44
CA SER A 513 -17.41 -50.84 19.87
C SER A 513 -18.02 -50.99 18.46
N PRO A 514 -17.37 -51.76 17.56
CA PRO A 514 -17.79 -51.86 16.15
C PRO A 514 -19.03 -52.75 15.97
N GLY A 515 -20.09 -52.20 15.40
CA GLY A 515 -21.33 -52.90 15.05
C GLY A 515 -21.52 -53.14 13.55
N SER A 516 -21.20 -54.35 13.10
CA SER A 516 -21.71 -55.04 11.90
C SER A 516 -22.06 -54.24 10.63
N LEU A 517 -21.13 -54.21 9.66
CA LEU A 517 -21.45 -54.01 8.24
C LEU A 517 -21.88 -55.33 7.59
N SER A 518 -23.14 -55.46 7.15
CA SER A 518 -23.57 -56.55 6.24
C SER A 518 -24.83 -56.18 5.44
N GLU A 519 -24.67 -56.20 4.12
CA GLU A 519 -25.58 -56.70 3.08
C GLU A 519 -27.12 -56.66 3.28
N VAL A 520 -27.80 -55.87 2.43
CA VAL A 520 -28.88 -56.39 1.53
C VAL A 520 -28.81 -55.65 0.18
N LEU A 521 -28.81 -56.40 -0.92
CA LEU A 521 -29.01 -55.89 -2.29
C LEU A 521 -30.39 -56.34 -2.81
N ALA A 522 -31.26 -55.40 -3.22
CA ALA A 522 -32.56 -55.74 -3.83
C ALA A 522 -33.08 -54.67 -4.83
N GLN A 523 -32.79 -54.90 -6.12
CA GLN A 523 -33.49 -54.56 -7.36
C GLN A 523 -34.50 -53.37 -7.46
N PRO A 524 -34.40 -52.54 -8.52
CA PRO A 524 -35.46 -51.63 -8.99
C PRO A 524 -36.23 -52.16 -10.23
N GLN A 525 -37.57 -52.10 -10.23
CA GLN A 525 -38.43 -52.10 -11.45
C GLN A 525 -39.91 -51.79 -11.15
N GLY A 526 -40.63 -51.22 -12.12
CA GLY A 526 -42.03 -50.72 -12.01
C GLY A 526 -42.08 -49.18 -11.98
N ALA A 527 -42.41 -48.41 -13.03
CA ALA A 527 -43.21 -48.54 -14.25
C ALA A 527 -44.72 -48.23 -14.09
N LEU A 528 -45.27 -47.42 -15.02
CA LEU A 528 -46.65 -46.88 -15.12
C LEU A 528 -46.98 -45.79 -14.06
N ALA A 529 -47.71 -44.70 -14.32
CA ALA A 529 -48.39 -44.18 -15.53
C ALA A 529 -48.41 -42.60 -15.52
N PRO A 530 -48.79 -41.89 -16.61
CA PRO A 530 -48.72 -40.42 -16.75
C PRO A 530 -49.91 -39.64 -16.12
N PRO A 531 -49.90 -38.28 -16.06
CA PRO A 531 -50.75 -37.51 -15.15
C PRO A 531 -52.18 -37.21 -15.65
N ASN A 532 -53.07 -36.87 -14.71
CA ASN A 532 -54.49 -36.56 -14.94
C ASN A 532 -54.77 -35.16 -15.52
N CYS A 533 -55.93 -35.04 -16.14
CA CYS A 533 -56.36 -33.95 -17.00
C CYS A 533 -56.54 -32.58 -16.32
N GLU A 534 -56.10 -31.57 -17.08
CA GLU A 534 -56.82 -30.33 -17.45
C GLU A 534 -58.07 -29.88 -16.67
N SER A 535 -58.00 -28.61 -16.24
CA SER A 535 -59.04 -27.57 -16.23
C SER A 535 -60.52 -27.92 -15.98
N ASP A 536 -61.10 -27.22 -15.00
CA ASP A 536 -62.47 -26.71 -15.15
C ASP A 536 -62.56 -25.29 -14.56
N SER A 537 -63.16 -24.36 -15.32
CA SER A 537 -63.13 -22.91 -15.03
C SER A 537 -64.44 -22.42 -14.44
N LYS A 538 -64.39 -21.77 -13.26
CA LYS A 538 -65.57 -21.13 -12.64
C LYS A 538 -65.34 -19.67 -12.27
N THR A 539 -65.53 -18.79 -13.25
CA THR A 539 -65.88 -17.39 -13.05
C THR A 539 -67.39 -17.23 -13.21
N GLY A 540 -68.09 -16.71 -12.20
CA GLY A 540 -69.55 -16.56 -12.29
C GLY A 540 -70.14 -15.75 -11.14
N VAL A 541 -70.35 -14.45 -11.40
CA VAL A 541 -70.98 -13.42 -10.55
C VAL A 541 -70.20 -13.06 -9.28
#